data_AF-A0A644Z8H3-F1
#
_entry.id   AF-A0A644Z8H3-F1
#
_cell.length_a   1.000
_cell.length_b   1.000
_cell.length_c   1.000
_cell.angle_alpha   90.00
_cell.angle_beta   90.00
_cell.angle_gamma   90.00
#
_symmetry.space_group_name_H-M   'P 1'
#
loop_
_entity.id
_entity.type
_entity.pdbx_description
1 polymer ?
#
loop_
_entity_poly.entity_id
_entity_poly.type
_entity_poly.pdbx_seq_one_letter_code
_entity_poly.pdbx_strand_id
1 'polypeptide(L)'
;MTRFWISLEEGIELVLKALKESKGGETYISKIPSFKITDLAKAMLSTCTLKEVGIREGEKLHEVMITKDDSRTTYEYEKHYIIYPQLEWWNKENYFAEGGKLIPVGFEYSSGTNTQWLSVDQLRYEMNRLGIYKT
;
A
#
# COMPACT_ATOMS: atom_id res chain seq x y z
N MET A 1 7.86 13.82 1.55
CA MET A 1 7.83 12.36 1.77
C MET A 1 6.40 11.87 1.86
N THR A 2 6.12 10.70 1.28
CA THR A 2 4.79 10.09 1.33
C THR A 2 4.86 8.63 1.77
N ARG A 3 3.78 8.19 2.43
CA ARG A 3 3.60 6.83 2.94
C ARG A 3 2.24 6.33 2.52
N PHE A 4 2.07 5.01 2.54
CA PHE A 4 0.75 4.40 2.47
C PHE A 4 0.13 4.37 3.86
N TRP A 5 -1.19 4.52 3.94
CA TRP A 5 -1.96 4.40 5.18
C TRP A 5 -2.65 3.05 5.21
N ILE A 6 -2.40 2.27 6.25
CA ILE A 6 -3.09 1.01 6.52
C ILE A 6 -3.27 0.87 8.03
N SER A 7 -4.48 0.50 8.45
CA SER A 7 -4.76 0.16 9.83
C SER A 7 -4.29 -1.26 10.17
N LEU A 8 -4.16 -1.57 11.47
CA LEU A 8 -3.80 -2.93 11.90
C LEU A 8 -4.83 -3.97 11.44
N GLU A 9 -6.12 -3.62 11.50
CA GLU A 9 -7.22 -4.48 11.07
C GLU A 9 -7.13 -4.80 9.58
N GLU A 10 -6.98 -3.78 8.72
CA GLU A 10 -6.80 -3.96 7.28
C GLU A 10 -5.54 -4.80 6.95
N GLY A 11 -4.46 -4.64 7.73
CA GLY A 11 -3.28 -5.47 7.62
C GLY A 11 -3.54 -6.95 7.93
N ILE A 12 -4.31 -7.22 8.99
CA ILE A 12 -4.72 -8.58 9.37
C ILE A 12 -5.64 -9.19 8.31
N GLU A 13 -6.58 -8.42 7.78
CA GLU A 13 -7.49 -8.87 6.71
C GLU A 13 -6.72 -9.35 5.46
N LEU A 14 -5.67 -8.62 5.06
CA LEU A 14 -4.81 -9.03 3.94
C LEU A 14 -4.13 -10.37 4.22
N VAL A 15 -3.61 -10.56 5.44
CA VAL A 15 -2.94 -11.81 5.85
C VAL A 15 -3.93 -12.98 5.83
N LEU A 16 -5.12 -12.81 6.43
CA LEU A 16 -6.16 -13.84 6.43
C LEU A 16 -6.63 -14.20 5.03
N LYS A 17 -6.73 -13.20 4.14
CA LYS A 17 -7.02 -13.41 2.72
C LYS A 17 -5.94 -14.26 2.04
N ALA A 18 -4.67 -13.88 2.21
CA ALA A 18 -3.55 -14.63 1.65
C ALA A 18 -3.54 -16.08 2.15
N LEU A 19 -3.74 -16.30 3.45
CA LEU A 19 -3.83 -17.65 4.04
C LEU A 19 -4.96 -18.51 3.46
N LYS A 20 -6.09 -17.90 3.09
CA LYS A 20 -7.25 -18.59 2.54
C LYS A 20 -7.09 -18.94 1.06
N GLU A 21 -6.44 -18.07 0.29
CA GLU A 21 -6.48 -18.11 -1.18
C GLU A 21 -5.17 -18.56 -1.82
N SER A 22 -4.03 -18.28 -1.19
CA SER A 22 -2.69 -18.53 -1.73
C SER A 22 -2.45 -20.02 -2.00
N LYS A 23 -1.75 -20.30 -3.11
CA LYS A 23 -1.29 -21.65 -3.48
C LYS A 23 0.23 -21.80 -3.31
N GLY A 24 0.91 -20.73 -2.91
CA GLY A 24 2.33 -20.69 -2.59
C GLY A 24 3.10 -19.78 -3.54
N GLY A 25 3.92 -18.88 -2.99
CA GLY A 25 4.81 -18.00 -3.74
C GLY A 25 4.17 -16.69 -4.23
N GLU A 26 2.86 -16.51 -4.10
CA GLU A 26 2.21 -15.24 -4.43
C GLU A 26 2.52 -14.16 -3.39
N THR A 27 2.65 -12.92 -3.84
CA THR A 27 2.74 -11.74 -2.96
C THR A 27 1.48 -10.91 -3.08
N TYR A 28 0.74 -10.77 -1.98
CA TYR A 28 -0.51 -10.01 -1.91
C TYR A 28 -0.23 -8.57 -1.45
N ILE A 29 -0.82 -7.59 -2.14
CA ILE A 29 -0.59 -6.17 -1.88
C ILE A 29 -1.93 -5.45 -1.85
N SER A 30 -2.32 -4.87 -0.71
CA SER A 30 -3.56 -4.10 -0.61
C SER A 30 -3.52 -2.82 -1.43
N LYS A 31 -4.67 -2.45 -2.00
CA LYS A 31 -4.88 -1.09 -2.52
C LYS A 31 -5.25 -0.18 -1.36
N ILE A 32 -4.32 0.67 -0.98
CA ILE A 32 -4.43 1.57 0.16
C ILE A 32 -4.07 3.01 -0.23
N PRO A 33 -4.65 4.01 0.46
CA PRO A 33 -4.40 5.40 0.12
C PRO A 33 -3.00 5.83 0.58
N SER A 34 -2.50 6.91 -0.02
CA SER A 34 -1.27 7.56 0.38
C SER A 34 -1.53 8.85 1.14
N PHE A 35 -0.52 9.32 1.87
CA PHE A 35 -0.56 10.61 2.53
C PHE A 35 0.84 11.23 2.58
N LYS A 36 0.89 12.56 2.75
CA LYS A 36 2.13 13.30 3.01
C LYS A 36 2.38 13.36 4.51
N ILE A 37 3.63 13.18 4.93
CA ILE A 37 4.01 13.30 6.35
C ILE A 37 3.64 14.68 6.93
N THR A 38 3.71 15.74 6.11
CA THR A 38 3.29 17.09 6.51
C THR A 38 1.80 17.20 6.80
N ASP A 39 0.98 16.43 6.08
CA ASP A 39 -0.47 16.43 6.27
C ASP A 39 -0.86 15.65 7.52
N LEU A 40 -0.13 14.57 7.82
CA LEU A 40 -0.24 13.86 9.10
C LEU A 40 0.10 14.79 10.27
N ALA A 41 1.19 15.54 10.20
CA ALA A 41 1.56 16.50 11.25
C ALA A 41 0.47 17.56 11.48
N LYS A 42 -0.11 18.10 10.40
CA LYS A 42 -1.25 19.05 10.46
C LYS A 42 -2.55 18.42 10.95
N ALA A 43 -2.74 17.13 10.69
CA ALA A 43 -3.90 16.38 11.19
C ALA A 43 -3.83 16.24 12.71
N MET A 44 -2.63 16.00 13.25
CA MET A 44 -2.36 15.94 14.69
C MET A 44 -2.47 17.32 15.35
N LEU A 45 -1.85 18.35 14.78
CA LEU A 45 -1.92 19.72 15.30
C LEU A 45 -1.95 20.73 14.15
N SER A 46 -3.10 21.36 13.94
CA SER A 46 -3.32 22.29 12.83
C SER A 46 -2.43 23.54 12.88
N THR A 47 -2.03 23.95 14.08
CA THR A 47 -1.20 25.14 14.35
C THR A 47 0.28 24.82 14.52
N CYS A 48 0.73 23.59 14.22
CA CYS A 48 2.12 23.22 14.42
C CYS A 48 3.06 23.98 13.47
N THR A 49 4.21 24.39 14.01
CA THR A 49 5.33 24.88 13.19
C THR A 49 6.14 23.68 12.71
N LEU A 50 6.22 23.47 11.40
CA LEU A 50 7.04 22.41 10.82
C LEU A 50 8.49 22.85 10.72
N LYS A 51 9.39 22.12 11.39
CA LYS A 51 10.84 22.31 11.26
C LYS A 51 11.40 21.29 10.27
N GLU A 52 12.07 21.76 9.23
CA GLU A 52 12.79 20.89 8.30
C GLU A 52 14.09 20.39 8.92
N VAL A 53 14.26 19.08 8.98
CA VAL A 53 15.47 18.42 9.54
C VAL A 53 16.23 17.60 8.49
N GLY A 54 15.79 17.65 7.23
CA GLY A 54 16.34 16.84 6.14
C GLY A 54 15.85 15.39 6.14
N ILE A 55 16.28 14.64 5.12
CA ILE A 55 16.04 13.20 5.01
C ILE A 55 17.04 12.43 5.89
N ARG A 56 16.58 11.43 6.62
CA ARG A 56 17.45 10.57 7.42
C ARG A 56 18.10 9.49 6.56
N GLU A 57 19.26 9.01 6.98
CA GLU A 57 19.97 7.93 6.30
C GLU A 57 19.09 6.67 6.18
N GLY A 58 19.08 6.08 4.99
CA GLY A 58 18.27 4.89 4.68
C GLY A 58 16.78 5.15 4.46
N GLU A 59 16.28 6.38 4.63
CA GLU A 59 14.87 6.68 4.46
C GLU A 59 14.52 6.94 2.98
N LYS A 60 13.42 6.35 2.50
CA LYS A 60 12.89 6.61 1.15
C LYS A 60 11.94 7.81 1.15
N LEU A 61 12.01 8.63 0.10
CA LEU A 61 11.07 9.75 -0.09
C LEU A 61 9.64 9.26 -0.37
N HIS A 62 9.52 8.18 -1.12
CA HIS A 62 8.27 7.51 -1.48
C HIS A 62 8.46 6.00 -1.29
N GLU A 63 7.43 5.33 -0.80
CA GLU A 63 7.42 3.87 -0.68
C GLU A 63 6.91 3.26 -1.97
N VAL A 64 7.45 2.09 -2.32
CA VAL A 64 7.05 1.34 -3.51
C VAL A 64 6.68 -0.07 -3.06
N MET A 65 5.45 -0.49 -3.34
CA MET A 65 4.97 -1.84 -3.03
C MET A 65 4.99 -2.77 -4.25
N ILE A 66 4.88 -2.22 -5.46
CA ILE A 66 5.05 -2.96 -6.72
C ILE A 66 6.08 -2.23 -7.55
N THR A 67 7.20 -2.90 -7.86
CA THR A 67 8.23 -2.33 -8.73
C THR A 67 7.82 -2.42 -10.21
N LYS A 68 8.48 -1.64 -11.06
CA LYS A 68 8.25 -1.71 -12.52
C LYS A 68 8.55 -3.09 -13.09
N ASP A 69 9.53 -3.80 -12.54
CA ASP A 69 9.91 -5.13 -13.01
C ASP A 69 8.86 -6.17 -12.63
N ASP A 70 8.29 -6.07 -11.42
CA ASP A 70 7.21 -6.95 -10.94
C ASP A 70 5.92 -6.79 -11.75
N SER A 71 5.73 -5.66 -12.45
CA SER A 71 4.50 -5.40 -13.24
C SER A 71 4.18 -6.50 -14.24
N ARG A 72 5.21 -7.22 -14.74
CA ARG A 72 5.08 -8.30 -15.73
C ARG A 72 4.32 -9.52 -15.20
N THR A 73 4.27 -9.69 -13.89
CA THR A 73 3.56 -10.81 -13.23
C THR A 73 2.55 -10.34 -12.20
N THR A 74 2.25 -9.04 -12.18
CA THR A 74 1.29 -8.47 -11.25
C THR A 74 -0.09 -8.37 -11.88
N TYR A 75 -1.10 -8.83 -11.15
CA TYR A 75 -2.48 -8.74 -11.56
C TYR A 75 -3.27 -7.90 -10.57
N GLU A 76 -4.10 -7.02 -11.11
CA GLU A 76 -4.99 -6.15 -10.38
C GLU A 76 -6.35 -6.81 -10.16
N TYR A 77 -6.81 -6.75 -8.92
CA TYR A 77 -8.14 -7.12 -8.47
C TYR A 77 -8.82 -5.87 -7.88
N GLU A 78 -10.09 -5.99 -7.49
CA GLU A 78 -10.85 -4.83 -6.98
C GLU A 78 -10.15 -4.13 -5.81
N LYS A 79 -9.75 -4.89 -4.78
CA LYS A 79 -9.20 -4.35 -3.51
C LYS A 79 -7.69 -4.58 -3.30
N HIS A 80 -7.03 -5.32 -4.19
CA HIS A 80 -5.63 -5.71 -4.00
C HIS A 80 -4.97 -6.00 -5.35
N TYR A 81 -3.66 -6.22 -5.30
CA TYR A 81 -2.87 -6.81 -6.36
C TYR A 81 -2.29 -8.14 -5.89
N ILE A 82 -1.98 -9.01 -6.84
CA ILE A 82 -1.22 -10.22 -6.61
C ILE A 82 -0.03 -10.22 -7.56
N ILE A 83 1.19 -10.29 -7.03
CA ILE A 83 2.39 -10.59 -7.80
C ILE A 83 2.53 -12.11 -7.82
N TYR A 84 2.42 -12.71 -8.99
CA TYR A 84 2.57 -14.14 -9.16
C TYR A 84 4.05 -14.53 -9.31
N PRO A 85 4.48 -15.65 -8.71
CA PRO A 85 5.86 -16.09 -8.77
C PRO A 85 6.22 -16.57 -10.18
N GLN A 86 7.48 -16.41 -10.56
CA GLN A 86 8.07 -16.99 -11.78
C GLN A 86 8.85 -18.26 -11.44
N LEU A 87 8.20 -19.22 -10.81
CA LEU A 87 8.80 -20.49 -10.42
C LEU A 87 8.35 -21.59 -11.37
N GLU A 88 9.26 -22.47 -11.80
CA GLU A 88 8.97 -23.55 -12.76
C GLU A 88 7.86 -24.49 -12.28
N TRP A 89 7.77 -24.72 -10.98
CA TRP A 89 6.73 -25.58 -10.38
C TRP A 89 5.38 -24.87 -10.22
N TRP A 90 5.31 -23.55 -10.40
CA TRP A 90 4.09 -22.78 -10.20
C TRP A 90 3.27 -22.73 -11.50
N ASN A 91 2.15 -23.44 -11.51
CA ASN A 91 1.32 -23.57 -12.70
C ASN A 91 0.18 -22.54 -12.71
N LYS A 92 0.24 -21.59 -13.65
CA LYS A 92 -0.80 -20.58 -13.90
C LYS A 92 -2.20 -21.19 -14.11
N GLU A 93 -2.31 -22.33 -14.78
CA GLU A 93 -3.61 -22.94 -15.09
C GLU A 93 -4.34 -23.43 -13.84
N ASN A 94 -3.59 -23.80 -12.79
CA ASN A 94 -4.15 -24.39 -11.57
C ASN A 94 -4.21 -23.43 -10.37
N TYR A 95 -3.32 -22.43 -10.31
CA TYR A 95 -3.10 -21.61 -9.12
C TYR A 95 -3.48 -20.14 -9.29
N PHE A 96 -3.86 -19.74 -10.50
CA PHE A 96 -4.25 -18.38 -10.78
C PHE A 96 -5.64 -18.05 -10.20
N ALA A 97 -5.75 -16.91 -9.53
CA ALA A 97 -7.02 -16.49 -8.94
C ALA A 97 -7.89 -15.81 -10.02
N GLU A 98 -9.15 -16.23 -10.11
CA GLU A 98 -10.09 -15.74 -11.11
C GLU A 98 -10.34 -14.23 -11.00
N GLY A 99 -10.57 -13.57 -12.14
CA GLY A 99 -10.96 -12.15 -12.21
C GLY A 99 -9.82 -11.14 -12.18
N GLY A 100 -8.57 -11.58 -12.06
CA GLY A 100 -7.40 -10.71 -12.11
C GLY A 100 -7.13 -10.14 -13.51
N LYS A 101 -6.78 -8.86 -13.58
CA LYS A 101 -6.36 -8.20 -14.83
C LYS A 101 -4.88 -7.88 -14.80
N LEU A 102 -4.13 -8.29 -15.81
CA LEU A 102 -2.70 -7.98 -15.91
C LEU A 102 -2.51 -6.46 -15.97
N ILE A 103 -1.65 -5.93 -15.12
CA ILE A 103 -1.37 -4.49 -15.13
C ILE A 103 -0.45 -4.11 -16.30
N PRO A 104 -0.44 -2.83 -16.72
CA PRO A 104 0.47 -2.37 -17.78
C PRO A 104 1.94 -2.61 -17.41
N VAL A 105 2.74 -3.00 -18.41
CA VAL A 105 4.19 -3.14 -18.24
C VAL A 105 4.79 -1.79 -17.86
N GLY A 106 5.64 -1.80 -16.83
CA GLY A 106 6.26 -0.59 -16.29
C GLY A 106 5.39 0.19 -15.30
N PHE A 107 4.20 -0.33 -14.96
CA PHE A 107 3.43 0.18 -13.84
C PHE A 107 4.23 0.06 -12.54
N GLU A 108 4.12 1.07 -11.67
CA GLU A 108 4.73 1.09 -10.35
C GLU A 108 3.67 1.51 -9.34
N TYR A 109 3.53 0.74 -8.25
CA TYR A 109 2.66 1.14 -7.15
C TYR A 109 3.47 1.87 -6.10
N SER A 110 3.59 3.18 -6.30
CA SER A 110 4.36 4.10 -5.46
C SER A 110 3.44 5.03 -4.67
N SER A 111 3.79 5.29 -3.41
CA SER A 111 3.07 6.23 -2.56
C SER A 111 3.20 7.69 -3.04
N GLY A 112 4.12 7.97 -3.97
CA GLY A 112 4.32 9.29 -4.56
C GLY A 112 3.40 9.58 -5.74
N THR A 113 2.97 8.55 -6.46
CA THR A 113 2.15 8.64 -7.69
C THR A 113 0.81 7.90 -7.55
N ASN A 114 0.40 7.60 -6.32
CA ASN A 114 -0.86 6.92 -6.04
C ASN A 114 -2.07 7.74 -6.53
N THR A 115 -3.20 7.08 -6.76
CA THR A 115 -4.46 7.73 -7.17
C THR A 115 -5.36 8.07 -5.98
N GLN A 116 -5.19 7.36 -4.86
CA GLN A 116 -5.98 7.56 -3.65
C GLN A 116 -5.15 8.27 -2.59
N TRP A 117 -5.67 9.39 -2.06
CA TRP A 117 -4.97 10.22 -1.09
C TRP A 117 -5.88 10.56 0.09
N LEU A 118 -5.33 10.52 1.31
CA LEU A 118 -6.00 11.02 2.49
C LEU A 118 -5.72 12.52 2.68
N SER A 119 -6.78 13.31 2.84
CA SER A 119 -6.71 14.70 3.27
C SER A 119 -6.34 14.81 4.76
N VAL A 120 -5.99 16.01 5.20
CA VAL A 120 -5.73 16.31 6.63
C VAL A 120 -6.92 15.91 7.51
N ASP A 121 -8.14 16.15 7.05
CA ASP A 121 -9.35 15.84 7.82
C ASP A 121 -9.64 14.34 7.84
N GLN A 122 -9.39 13.63 6.72
CA GLN A 122 -9.50 12.17 6.67
C GLN A 122 -8.45 11.51 7.57
N LEU A 123 -7.21 11.99 7.56
CA LEU A 123 -6.15 11.50 8.48
C LEU A 123 -6.55 11.72 9.93
N ARG A 124 -7.10 12.89 10.28
CA ARG A 124 -7.58 13.17 11.64
C ARG A 124 -8.71 12.24 12.04
N TYR A 125 -9.67 12.02 11.14
CA TYR A 125 -10.75 11.07 11.35
C TYR A 125 -10.21 9.66 11.59
N GLU A 126 -9.31 9.16 10.75
CA GLU A 126 -8.72 7.82 10.89
C GLU A 126 -7.93 7.67 12.20
N MET A 127 -7.12 8.67 12.58
CA MET A 127 -6.39 8.64 13.85
C MET A 127 -7.33 8.58 15.07
N ASN A 128 -8.42 9.35 15.05
CA ASN A 128 -9.43 9.33 16.10
C ASN A 128 -10.20 8.02 16.13
N ARG A 129 -10.58 7.49 14.95
CA ARG A 129 -11.25 6.19 14.80
C ARG A 129 -10.41 5.05 15.36
N LEU A 130 -9.11 5.08 15.11
CA LEU A 130 -8.15 4.07 15.59
C LEU A 130 -7.72 4.30 17.06
N GLY A 131 -8.16 5.39 17.69
CA GLY A 131 -7.79 5.74 19.07
C GLY A 131 -6.31 6.06 19.27
N ILE A 132 -5.57 6.35 18.18
CA ILE A 132 -4.13 6.68 18.19
C ILE A 132 -3.91 8.11 18.70
N TYR A 133 -4.87 8.99 18.43
CA TYR A 133 -4.86 10.37 18.86
C TYR A 133 -6.23 10.71 19.46
N LYS A 134 -6.24 11.43 20.58
CA LYS A 134 -7.46 11.97 21.19
C LYS A 134 -7.33 13.48 21.15
N THR A 135 -8.04 14.12 20.24
CA THR A 135 -8.37 15.56 20.31
C THR A 135 -9.33 15.83 21.45
#